data_AF-A0A7L4PNY8-F1
#
_entry.id   AF-A0A7L4PNY8-F1
#
_cell.length_a   1.000
_cell.length_b   1.000
_cell.length_c   1.000
_cell.angle_alpha   90.00
_cell.angle_beta   90.00
_cell.angle_gamma   90.00
#
_symmetry.space_group_name_H-M   'P 1'
#
loop_
_entity.id
_entity.type
_entity.pdbx_description
1 polymer ?
#
loop_
_entity_poly.entity_id
_entity_poly.type
_entity_poly.pdbx_seq_one_letter_code
_entity_poly.pdbx_strand_id
1 'polypeptide(L)' 'MGRIRPSFIKRISRQLVEKHRNELTKDFEENKLIIKDLIDVPTHKLLNRIAGYTTRLMTHKEIM' A
#
# COMPACT_ATOMS: atom_id res chain seq x y z
N MET A 1 19.44 -12.63 8.15
CA MET A 1 18.31 -12.68 7.20
C MET A 1 17.64 -11.31 7.16
N GLY A 2 17.73 -10.59 6.03
CA GLY A 2 17.25 -9.21 5.92
C GLY A 2 15.72 -9.07 5.96
N ARG A 3 15.22 -7.95 6.50
CA ARG A 3 13.77 -7.65 6.60
C ARG A 3 13.20 -7.21 5.26
N ILE A 4 13.09 -8.13 4.31
CA ILE A 4 12.54 -7.88 2.97
C ILE A 4 11.02 -8.12 2.98
N ARG A 5 10.29 -7.17 2.37
CA ARG A 5 8.85 -7.34 2.11
C ARG A 5 8.67 -8.33 0.94
N PRO A 6 7.75 -9.31 1.05
CA PRO A 6 7.47 -10.25 -0.02
C PRO A 6 6.97 -9.55 -1.29
N SER A 7 7.25 -10.16 -2.43
CA SER A 7 6.97 -9.63 -3.78
C SER A 7 5.48 -9.34 -3.99
N PHE A 8 4.59 -10.19 -3.48
CA PHE A 8 3.14 -10.01 -3.62
C PHE A 8 2.63 -8.69 -3.02
N ILE A 9 3.14 -8.30 -1.84
CA ILE A 9 2.78 -7.01 -1.21
C ILE A 9 3.22 -5.86 -2.11
N LYS A 10 4.41 -5.96 -2.72
CA LYS A 10 4.90 -4.93 -3.63
C LYS A 10 4.04 -4.80 -4.88
N ARG A 11 3.60 -5.95 -5.43
CA ARG A 11 2.76 -6.00 -6.63
C ARG A 11 1.38 -5.40 -6.39
N ILE A 12 0.69 -5.79 -5.31
CA ILE A 12 -0.63 -5.25 -4.95
C ILE A 12 -0.54 -3.73 -4.75
N SER A 13 0.41 -3.26 -3.95
CA SER A 13 0.53 -1.82 -3.69
C SER A 13 0.79 -1.02 -4.97
N ARG A 14 1.59 -1.53 -5.92
CA ARG A 14 1.75 -0.85 -7.22
C ARG A 14 0.44 -0.77 -7.98
N GLN A 15 -0.27 -1.89 -8.11
CA GLN A 15 -1.56 -1.91 -8.80
C GLN A 15 -2.58 -0.98 -8.16
N LEU A 16 -2.55 -0.85 -6.83
CA LEU A 16 -3.42 0.06 -6.11
C LEU A 16 -3.08 1.53 -6.38
N VAL A 17 -1.79 1.87 -6.35
CA VAL A 17 -1.31 3.22 -6.69
C VAL A 17 -1.61 3.57 -8.14
N GLU A 18 -1.50 2.61 -9.06
CA GLU A 18 -1.80 2.83 -10.48
C GLU A 18 -3.29 3.10 -10.72
N LYS A 19 -4.18 2.38 -10.02
CA LYS A 19 -5.64 2.54 -10.20
C LYS A 19 -6.23 3.70 -9.41
N HIS A 20 -5.77 3.92 -8.18
CA HIS A 20 -6.38 4.86 -7.21
C HIS A 20 -5.41 5.98 -6.82
N ARG A 21 -4.57 6.42 -7.76
CA ARG A 21 -3.54 7.44 -7.49
C ARG A 21 -4.09 8.73 -6.89
N ASN A 22 -5.28 9.15 -7.34
CA ASN A 22 -5.88 10.42 -6.94
C ASN A 22 -6.50 10.38 -5.55
N GLU A 23 -6.87 9.18 -5.07
CA GLU A 23 -7.53 8.99 -3.77
C GLU A 23 -6.51 8.68 -2.67
N LEU A 24 -5.37 8.12 -3.04
CA LEU A 24 -4.30 7.79 -2.12
C LEU A 24 -3.49 9.05 -1.75
N THR A 25 -3.11 9.15 -0.48
CA THR A 25 -2.38 10.29 0.07
C THR A 25 -1.06 9.86 0.73
N LYS A 26 -0.33 10.81 1.32
CA LYS A 26 0.90 10.53 2.09
C LYS A 26 0.63 10.09 3.52
N ASP A 27 -0.63 10.11 3.96
CA ASP A 27 -1.04 9.66 5.28
C ASP A 27 -1.22 8.14 5.33
N PHE A 28 -0.90 7.54 6.47
CA PHE A 28 -1.04 6.09 6.65
C PHE A 28 -2.45 5.67 7.03
N GLU A 29 -3.14 6.45 7.86
CA GLU A 29 -4.46 6.12 8.38
C GLU A 29 -5.52 6.25 7.27
N GLU A 30 -5.46 7.32 6.48
CA GLU A 30 -6.34 7.50 5.32
C GLU A 30 -6.15 6.36 4.31
N ASN A 31 -4.90 6.08 3.91
CA ASN A 31 -4.61 4.99 2.99
C ASN A 31 -5.08 3.64 3.53
N LYS A 32 -4.94 3.40 4.83
CA LYS A 32 -5.38 2.13 5.44
C LYS A 32 -6.89 1.97 5.37
N LEU A 33 -7.67 3.04 5.57
CA LEU A 33 -9.13 3.02 5.44
C LEU A 33 -9.54 2.73 3.98
N ILE A 34 -8.93 3.44 3.04
CA ILE A 34 -9.18 3.26 1.60
C ILE A 34 -8.84 1.82 1.17
N ILE A 35 -7.67 1.30 1.56
CA ILE A 35 -7.24 -0.06 1.23
C ILE A 35 -8.19 -1.11 1.82
N LYS A 36 -8.71 -0.85 3.02
CA LYS A 36 -9.66 -1.76 3.69
C LYS A 36 -10.98 -1.86 2.95
N ASP A 37 -11.42 -0.76 2.32
CA ASP A 37 -12.64 -0.74 1.51
C ASP A 37 -12.43 -1.38 0.14
N LEU A 38 -11.28 -1.09 -0.49
CA LEU A 38 -10.96 -1.59 -1.84
C LEU A 38 -10.61 -3.08 -1.91
N ILE A 39 -10.09 -3.65 -0.82
CA ILE A 39 -9.54 -5.01 -0.81
C ILE A 39 -10.03 -5.75 0.42
N ASP A 40 -10.61 -6.94 0.21
CA ASP A 40 -10.84 -7.89 1.30
C ASP A 40 -9.50 -8.50 1.73
N VAL A 41 -8.98 -8.03 2.87
CA VAL A 41 -7.70 -8.49 3.42
C VAL A 41 -7.96 -9.40 4.61
N PRO A 42 -7.44 -10.65 4.61
CA PRO A 42 -7.76 -11.64 5.64
C PRO A 42 -7.19 -11.31 7.03
N THR A 43 -6.21 -10.39 7.12
CA THR A 43 -5.59 -10.03 8.40
C THR A 43 -5.14 -8.58 8.45
N HIS A 44 -5.35 -7.95 9.61
CA HIS A 44 -4.92 -6.59 9.90
C HIS A 44 -3.40 -6.38 9.71
N LYS A 45 -2.58 -7.42 9.95
CA LYS A 45 -1.12 -7.34 9.76
C LYS A 45 -0.75 -7.19 8.29
N LEU A 46 -1.49 -7.83 7.39
CA LEU A 46 -1.28 -7.74 5.95
C LEU A 46 -1.72 -6.37 5.45
N LEU A 47 -2.89 -5.89 5.92
CA LEU A 47 -3.39 -4.55 5.63
C LEU A 47 -2.36 -3.48 5.97
N ASN A 48 -1.79 -3.53 7.18
CA ASN A 48 -0.77 -2.57 7.61
C ASN A 48 0.52 -2.63 6.77
N ARG A 49 0.90 -3.82 6.27
CA ARG A 49 2.08 -3.97 5.39
C ARG A 49 1.82 -3.40 3.99
N ILE A 50 0.60 -3.56 3.47
CA ILE A 50 0.19 -3.02 2.17
C ILE A 50 0.07 -1.49 2.29
N ALA A 51 -0.64 -0.98 3.28
CA ALA A 51 -0.76 0.46 3.56
C ALA A 51 0.60 1.12 3.73
N GLY A 52 1.47 0.54 4.56
CA GLY A 52 2.80 1.09 4.78
C GLY A 52 3.72 1.07 3.55
N TYR A 53 3.56 0.09 2.65
CA TYR A 53 4.31 0.08 1.39
C TYR A 53 3.71 1.06 0.37
N THR A 54 2.39 1.21 0.33
CA THR A 54 1.65 2.18 -0.51
C THR A 54 2.02 3.61 -0.14
N THR A 55 1.98 3.98 1.14
CA THR A 55 2.43 5.30 1.62
C THR A 55 3.91 5.54 1.28
N ARG A 56 4.75 4.51 1.36
CA ARG A 56 6.16 4.63 0.97
C ARG A 56 6.33 4.87 -0.54
N LEU A 57 5.49 4.26 -1.40
CA LEU A 57 5.46 4.52 -2.85
C LEU A 57 4.91 5.90 -3.20
N MET A 58 4.08 6.49 -2.35
CA MET A 58 3.60 7.87 -2.56
C MET A 58 4.62 8.92 -2.14
N THR A 59 5.37 8.65 -1.07
CA THR A 59 6.44 9.53 -0.58
C THR A 59 7.68 9.45 -1.45
N HIS A 60 8.12 8.24 -1.77
CA HIS A 60 9.21 8.01 -2.72
C HIS A 60 8.59 8.01 -4.10
N LYS A 61 8.74 9.10 -4.86
CA LYS A 61 8.39 9.20 -6.30
C LYS A 61 9.20 8.20 -7.16
N GLU A 62 9.23 6.92 -6.79
CA GLU A 62 9.92 5.84 -7.50
C GLU A 62 9.08 5.35 -8.70
N ILE A 63 7.93 5.98 -8.94
CA ILE A 63 7.06 5.80 -10.11
C ILE A 63 6.90 7.15 -10.85
N MET A 64 7.89 8.05 -10.73
CA MET A 64 8.07 9.18 -11.67
C MET A 64 9.23 8.90 -12.60
#